data_AF-A0A2P4XYQ5-F1
#
_entry.id   AF-A0A2P4XYQ5-F1
#
_cell.length_a   1.000
_cell.length_b   1.000
_cell.length_c   1.000
_cell.angle_alpha   90.00
_cell.angle_beta   90.00
_cell.angle_gamma   90.00
#
_symmetry.space_group_name_H-M   'P 1'
#
loop_
_entity.id
_entity.type
_entity.pdbx_description
1 polymer ?
#
loop_
_entity_poly.entity_id
_entity_poly.type
_entity_poly.pdbx_seq_one_letter_code
_entity_poly.pdbx_strand_id
1 'polypeptide(L)'
;MLEIVRGQRDRFRERMKELQSEKNRVEELAQSYKSTVARLETDNMQLYHKIRYLQSYGGDNSKGAGSRVKPNFSALEDGSGGASDVEARYRNMYEEKMNPFVQFNKMENQQRFTNLNPVDKILLTSAKLLLGHRITRNMAFGYILLLHFLVVATLYSFMHVCGVTNDS
;
A
#
# COMPACT_ATOMS: atom_id res chain seq x y z
N MET A 1 25.54 3.90 -52.83
CA MET A 1 25.53 4.16 -51.38
C MET A 1 24.10 4.27 -50.80
N LEU A 2 23.17 4.98 -51.44
CA LEU A 2 21.77 5.12 -50.99
C LEU A 2 21.00 3.79 -50.85
N GLU A 3 21.24 2.81 -51.72
CA GLU A 3 20.64 1.47 -51.68
C GLU A 3 20.98 0.71 -50.37
N ILE A 4 22.22 0.83 -49.90
CA ILE A 4 22.71 0.15 -48.69
C ILE A 4 22.03 0.74 -47.46
N VAL A 5 21.90 2.06 -47.40
CA VAL A 5 21.23 2.78 -46.30
C VAL A 5 19.73 2.44 -46.27
N ARG A 6 19.07 2.35 -47.44
CA ARG A 6 17.67 1.91 -47.54
C ARG A 6 17.51 0.48 -47.03
N GLY A 7 18.36 -0.45 -47.46
CA GLY A 7 18.32 -1.84 -47.00
C GLY A 7 18.58 -2.00 -45.49
N GLN A 8 19.47 -1.20 -44.91
CA GLN A 8 19.67 -1.18 -43.44
C GLN A 8 18.41 -0.69 -42.72
N ARG A 9 17.83 0.44 -43.15
CA ARG A 9 16.60 0.99 -42.58
C ARG A 9 15.45 -0.01 -42.65
N ASP A 10 15.30 -0.71 -43.77
CA ASP A 10 14.18 -1.63 -43.98
C ASP A 10 14.33 -2.88 -43.09
N ARG A 11 15.55 -3.40 -42.90
CA ARG A 11 15.83 -4.44 -41.89
C ARG A 11 15.58 -3.98 -40.45
N PHE A 12 15.93 -2.73 -40.12
CA PHE A 12 15.62 -2.17 -38.79
C PHE A 12 14.11 -2.06 -38.58
N ARG A 13 13.36 -1.63 -39.60
CA ARG A 13 11.89 -1.58 -39.53
C ARG A 13 11.26 -2.95 -39.37
N GLU A 14 11.77 -3.96 -40.08
CA GLU A 14 11.33 -5.34 -39.95
C GLU A 14 11.56 -5.87 -38.54
N ARG A 15 12.79 -5.72 -38.00
CA ARG A 15 13.10 -6.08 -36.60
C ARG A 15 12.24 -5.32 -35.59
N MET A 16 11.98 -4.03 -35.80
CA MET A 16 11.10 -3.26 -34.93
C MET A 16 9.66 -3.78 -34.96
N LYS A 17 9.16 -4.19 -36.14
CA LYS A 17 7.83 -4.78 -36.28
C LYS A 17 7.75 -6.15 -35.60
N GLU A 18 8.77 -6.98 -35.75
CA GLU A 18 8.88 -8.27 -35.07
C GLU A 18 8.91 -8.09 -33.55
N LEU A 19 9.77 -7.21 -33.04
CA LEU A 19 9.85 -6.89 -31.61
C LEU A 19 8.53 -6.34 -31.07
N GLN A 20 7.84 -5.48 -31.82
CA GLN A 20 6.53 -4.97 -31.43
C GLN A 20 5.49 -6.09 -31.38
N SER A 21 5.51 -7.01 -32.35
CA SER A 21 4.63 -8.18 -32.36
C SER A 21 4.88 -9.09 -31.16
N GLU A 22 6.16 -9.37 -30.84
CA GLU A 22 6.53 -10.20 -29.70
C GLU A 22 6.16 -9.53 -28.37
N LYS A 23 6.38 -8.21 -28.25
CA LYS A 23 5.94 -7.44 -27.08
C LYS A 23 4.44 -7.58 -26.87
N ASN A 24 3.64 -7.36 -27.92
CA ASN A 24 2.19 -7.49 -27.84
C ASN A 24 1.76 -8.91 -27.43
N ARG A 25 2.43 -9.94 -27.99
CA ARG A 25 2.18 -11.35 -27.64
C ARG A 25 2.45 -11.64 -26.17
N VAL A 26 3.56 -11.13 -25.63
CA VAL A 26 3.90 -11.30 -24.20
C VAL A 26 2.92 -10.54 -23.31
N GLU A 27 2.50 -9.34 -23.71
CA GLU A 27 1.48 -8.56 -22.97
C GLU A 27 0.13 -9.29 -22.93
N GLU A 28 -0.30 -9.90 -24.04
CA GLU A 28 -1.52 -10.71 -24.11
C GLU A 28 -1.44 -11.95 -23.21
N LEU A 29 -0.32 -12.67 -23.23
CA LEU A 29 -0.07 -13.80 -22.33
C LEU A 29 -0.07 -13.36 -20.86
N ALA A 30 0.57 -12.24 -20.54
CA ALA A 30 0.57 -11.71 -19.18
C ALA A 30 -0.86 -11.37 -18.72
N GLN A 31 -1.70 -10.84 -19.62
CA GLN A 31 -3.10 -10.55 -19.33
C GLN A 31 -3.93 -11.82 -19.14
N SER A 32 -3.70 -12.87 -19.93
CA SER A 32 -4.40 -14.15 -19.80
C SER A 32 -4.02 -14.90 -18.52
N TYR A 33 -2.75 -14.84 -18.11
CA TYR A 33 -2.33 -15.38 -16.81
C TYR A 33 -2.96 -14.60 -15.65
N LYS A 34 -3.01 -13.27 -15.72
CA LYS A 34 -3.68 -12.45 -14.70
C LYS A 34 -5.16 -12.79 -14.56
N SER A 35 -5.89 -12.96 -15.67
CA SER A 35 -7.30 -13.35 -15.61
C SER A 35 -7.51 -14.76 -15.06
N THR A 36 -6.60 -15.69 -15.40
CA THR A 36 -6.62 -17.05 -14.87
C THR A 36 -6.37 -17.07 -13.36
N VAL A 37 -5.41 -16.29 -12.86
CA VAL A 37 -5.15 -16.14 -11.42
C VAL A 37 -6.39 -15.58 -10.71
N ALA A 38 -6.99 -14.51 -11.22
CA ALA A 38 -8.20 -13.92 -10.62
C ALA A 38 -9.38 -14.91 -10.58
N ARG A 39 -9.54 -15.73 -11.64
CA ARG A 39 -10.55 -16.80 -11.68
C ARG A 39 -10.27 -17.86 -10.61
N LEU A 40 -9.03 -18.35 -10.52
CA LEU A 40 -8.63 -19.33 -9.51
C LEU A 40 -8.79 -18.80 -8.08
N GLU A 41 -8.46 -17.54 -7.82
CA GLU A 41 -8.68 -16.91 -6.51
C GLU A 41 -10.18 -16.89 -6.14
N THR A 42 -11.04 -16.60 -7.11
CA THR A 42 -12.50 -16.62 -6.92
C THR A 42 -13.01 -18.03 -6.65
N ASP A 43 -12.57 -19.02 -7.42
CA ASP A 43 -12.97 -20.42 -7.27
C ASP A 43 -12.48 -20.99 -5.93
N ASN A 44 -11.23 -20.71 -5.55
CA ASN A 44 -10.66 -21.09 -4.25
C ASN A 44 -11.47 -20.51 -3.09
N MET A 45 -11.90 -19.24 -3.19
CA MET A 45 -12.75 -18.61 -2.19
C MET A 45 -14.11 -19.32 -2.06
N GLN A 46 -14.73 -19.70 -3.19
CA GLN A 46 -16.01 -20.41 -3.18
C GLN A 46 -15.87 -21.82 -2.59
N LEU A 47 -14.77 -22.53 -2.89
CA LEU A 47 -14.46 -23.82 -2.29
C LEU A 47 -14.28 -23.70 -0.77
N TYR A 48 -13.52 -22.70 -0.32
CA TYR A 48 -13.36 -22.40 1.10
C TYR A 48 -14.71 -22.16 1.78
N HIS A 49 -15.57 -21.35 1.16
CA HIS A 49 -16.93 -21.10 1.65
C HIS A 49 -17.74 -22.39 1.78
N LYS A 50 -17.74 -23.25 0.76
CA LYS A 50 -18.46 -24.54 0.79
C LYS A 50 -17.94 -25.46 1.90
N ILE A 51 -16.62 -25.58 2.04
CA ILE A 51 -16.00 -26.39 3.11
C ILE A 51 -16.42 -25.86 4.47
N ARG A 52 -16.35 -24.54 4.67
CA ARG A 52 -16.72 -23.91 5.96
C ARG A 52 -18.20 -24.10 6.28
N TYR A 53 -19.07 -23.93 5.28
CA TYR A 53 -20.51 -24.18 5.40
C TYR A 53 -20.79 -25.65 5.79
N LEU A 54 -20.20 -26.62 5.09
CA LEU A 54 -20.37 -28.03 5.46
C LEU A 54 -19.83 -28.35 6.86
N GLN A 55 -18.71 -27.74 7.25
CA GLN A 55 -18.14 -27.87 8.58
C GLN A 55 -19.06 -27.29 9.67
N SER A 56 -19.73 -26.16 9.42
CA SER A 56 -20.69 -25.58 10.37
C SER A 56 -21.94 -26.44 10.54
N TYR A 57 -22.44 -27.06 9.46
CA TYR A 57 -23.59 -27.99 9.54
C TYR A 57 -23.23 -29.31 10.24
N GLY A 58 -22.01 -29.82 10.02
CA GLY A 58 -21.52 -31.03 10.72
C GLY A 58 -21.20 -30.82 12.20
N GLY A 59 -21.07 -29.56 12.65
CA GLY A 59 -20.78 -29.21 14.05
C GLY A 59 -21.99 -29.37 14.98
N ASP A 60 -23.20 -29.09 14.51
CA ASP A 60 -24.41 -29.09 15.36
C ASP A 60 -25.00 -30.49 15.58
N ASN A 61 -24.78 -31.42 14.64
CA ASN A 61 -25.22 -32.82 14.75
C ASN A 61 -24.30 -33.72 15.61
N SER A 62 -23.28 -33.15 16.28
CA SER A 62 -22.26 -33.92 17.01
C SER A 62 -22.41 -33.86 18.54
N LYS A 63 -23.65 -33.92 19.03
CA LYS A 63 -23.95 -34.36 20.41
C LYS A 63 -24.16 -35.88 20.55
N GLY A 64 -24.16 -36.63 19.44
CA GLY A 64 -24.24 -38.08 19.43
C GLY A 64 -22.94 -38.70 18.93
N ALA A 65 -22.47 -39.73 19.61
CA ALA A 65 -21.29 -40.53 19.28
C ALA A 65 -21.18 -40.84 17.78
N GLY A 66 -20.12 -40.34 17.13
CA GLY A 66 -19.86 -40.62 15.73
C GLY A 66 -18.53 -40.00 15.32
N SER A 67 -17.60 -40.86 14.95
CA SER A 67 -16.25 -40.54 14.49
C SER A 67 -16.16 -39.19 13.78
N ARG A 68 -15.41 -38.24 14.38
CA ARG A 68 -14.89 -37.08 13.65
C ARG A 68 -14.04 -37.64 12.51
N VAL A 69 -14.60 -37.79 11.32
CA VAL A 69 -13.79 -37.79 10.10
C VAL A 69 -13.36 -36.33 9.91
N LYS A 70 -12.40 -35.91 10.73
CA LYS A 70 -11.47 -34.88 10.27
C LYS A 70 -10.87 -35.49 9.01
N PRO A 71 -11.04 -34.90 7.81
CA PRO A 71 -10.25 -35.35 6.67
C PRO A 71 -8.80 -35.24 7.11
N ASN A 72 -8.17 -36.40 7.27
CA ASN A 72 -6.83 -36.52 7.79
C ASN A 72 -5.86 -36.06 6.69
N PHE A 73 -5.71 -34.75 6.52
CA PHE A 73 -4.71 -34.15 5.63
C PHE A 73 -3.28 -34.31 6.18
N SER A 74 -3.11 -34.91 7.36
CA SER A 74 -1.80 -35.23 7.95
C SER A 74 -1.05 -36.36 7.23
N ALA A 75 -1.61 -36.99 6.19
CA ALA A 75 -0.85 -37.88 5.31
C ALA A 75 0.00 -37.12 4.27
N LEU A 76 -0.07 -35.78 4.23
CA LEU A 76 0.74 -34.91 3.37
C LEU A 76 1.51 -33.86 4.19
N GLU A 77 1.87 -34.21 5.42
CA GLU A 77 2.46 -33.33 6.44
C GLU A 77 4.00 -33.30 6.41
N ASP A 78 4.62 -33.48 5.25
CA ASP A 78 6.09 -33.34 5.07
C ASP A 78 6.50 -31.94 4.55
N GLY A 79 5.61 -30.95 4.68
CA GLY A 79 5.84 -29.58 4.18
C GLY A 79 4.96 -28.49 4.81
N SER A 80 4.43 -28.71 6.01
CA SER A 80 3.38 -27.95 6.71
C SER A 80 3.77 -26.54 7.20
N GLY A 81 4.45 -25.74 6.38
CA GLY A 81 4.53 -24.28 6.55
C GLY A 81 3.52 -23.54 5.67
N GLY A 82 3.29 -24.03 4.45
CA GLY A 82 2.48 -23.32 3.44
C GLY A 82 0.97 -23.57 3.54
N ALA A 83 0.53 -24.78 3.89
CA ALA A 83 -0.90 -25.13 3.88
C ALA A 83 -1.71 -24.36 4.95
N SER A 84 -1.15 -24.23 6.16
CA SER A 84 -1.77 -23.45 7.25
C SER A 84 -1.79 -21.96 6.93
N ASP A 85 -0.76 -21.43 6.26
CA ASP A 85 -0.69 -20.02 5.86
C ASP A 85 -1.72 -19.70 4.77
N VAL A 86 -1.85 -20.60 3.78
CA VAL A 86 -2.85 -20.49 2.72
C VAL A 86 -4.26 -20.54 3.29
N GLU A 87 -4.55 -21.44 4.23
CA GLU A 87 -5.86 -21.49 4.90
C GLU A 87 -6.15 -20.20 5.69
N ALA A 88 -5.15 -19.67 6.41
CA ALA A 88 -5.29 -18.42 7.15
C ALA A 88 -5.59 -17.24 6.21
N ARG A 89 -4.94 -17.18 5.04
CA ARG A 89 -5.20 -16.15 4.02
C ARG A 89 -6.65 -16.17 3.54
N TYR A 90 -7.15 -17.34 3.15
CA TYR A 90 -8.53 -17.47 2.66
C TYR A 90 -9.57 -17.29 3.78
N ARG A 91 -9.25 -17.68 5.02
CA ARG A 91 -10.08 -17.42 6.21
C ARG A 91 -10.27 -15.91 6.44
N ASN A 92 -9.18 -15.14 6.45
CA ASN A 92 -9.24 -13.69 6.65
C ASN A 92 -10.10 -13.00 5.57
N MET A 93 -9.89 -13.37 4.30
CA MET A 93 -10.68 -12.84 3.19
C MET A 93 -12.16 -13.25 3.27
N TYR A 94 -12.46 -14.47 3.73
CA TYR A 94 -13.83 -14.93 3.95
C TYR A 94 -14.50 -14.14 5.08
N GLU A 95 -13.85 -13.99 6.24
CA GLU A 95 -14.37 -13.25 7.39
C GLU A 95 -14.62 -11.78 7.07
N GLU A 96 -13.74 -11.14 6.30
CA GLU A 96 -13.93 -9.78 5.81
C GLU A 96 -15.19 -9.66 4.92
N LYS A 97 -15.41 -10.64 4.03
CA LYS A 97 -16.54 -10.64 3.10
C LYS A 97 -17.87 -11.04 3.75
N MET A 98 -17.84 -11.94 4.74
CA MET A 98 -19.03 -12.53 5.35
C MET A 98 -19.51 -11.82 6.61
N ASN A 99 -18.77 -10.87 7.18
CA ASN A 99 -19.21 -10.15 8.36
C ASN A 99 -20.30 -9.11 8.00
N PRO A 100 -21.59 -9.35 8.33
CA PRO A 100 -22.69 -8.45 7.97
C PRO A 100 -22.58 -7.09 8.67
N PHE A 101 -21.80 -7.01 9.75
CA PHE A 101 -21.55 -5.80 10.50
C PHE A 101 -20.38 -4.98 9.96
N VAL A 102 -19.58 -5.45 9.00
CA VAL A 102 -18.50 -4.62 8.43
C VAL A 102 -19.06 -3.52 7.53
N GLN A 103 -20.09 -3.82 6.72
CA GLN A 103 -20.77 -2.77 5.94
C GLN A 103 -21.50 -1.80 6.88
N PHE A 104 -22.20 -2.33 7.89
CA PHE A 104 -22.92 -1.50 8.85
C PHE A 104 -21.99 -0.64 9.72
N ASN A 105 -20.89 -1.20 10.24
CA ASN A 105 -19.90 -0.48 11.06
C ASN A 105 -19.07 0.50 10.20
N LYS A 106 -18.79 0.19 8.92
CA LYS A 106 -18.21 1.18 7.98
C LYS A 106 -19.18 2.34 7.74
N MET A 107 -20.46 2.07 7.48
CA MET A 107 -21.49 3.11 7.28
C MET A 107 -21.77 3.90 8.57
N GLU A 108 -21.82 3.26 9.74
CA GLU A 108 -22.00 3.90 11.04
C GLU A 108 -20.78 4.72 11.45
N ASN A 109 -19.55 4.22 11.28
CA ASN A 109 -18.35 5.03 11.48
C ASN A 109 -18.34 6.23 10.53
N GLN A 110 -18.70 6.04 9.26
CA GLN A 110 -18.74 7.14 8.29
C GLN A 110 -19.80 8.19 8.67
N GLN A 111 -20.98 7.78 9.14
CA GLN A 111 -22.03 8.68 9.64
C GLN A 111 -21.67 9.36 10.97
N ARG A 112 -20.96 8.67 11.89
CA ARG A 112 -20.42 9.25 13.12
C ARG A 112 -19.29 10.23 12.83
N PHE A 113 -18.47 9.99 11.81
CA PHE A 113 -17.44 10.93 11.36
C PHE A 113 -18.01 12.16 10.64
N THR A 114 -19.15 12.05 9.94
CA THR A 114 -19.81 13.20 9.29
C THR A 114 -20.64 14.04 10.27
N ASN A 115 -21.05 13.48 11.41
CA ASN A 115 -21.81 14.18 12.45
C ASN A 115 -20.96 14.73 13.62
N LEU A 116 -19.63 14.71 13.50
CA LEU A 116 -18.72 15.32 14.48
C LEU A 116 -18.04 16.58 13.92
N ASN A 117 -18.12 17.64 14.73
CA ASN A 117 -17.77 19.03 14.50
C ASN A 117 -16.62 19.25 13.49
N PRO A 118 -16.92 19.68 12.24
CA PRO A 118 -15.90 19.92 11.20
C PRO A 118 -14.90 21.01 11.61
N VAL A 119 -15.29 21.90 12.52
CA VAL A 119 -14.45 22.96 13.08
C VAL A 119 -13.32 22.39 13.95
N ASP A 120 -13.62 21.42 14.82
CA ASP A 120 -12.59 20.78 15.66
C ASP A 120 -11.62 19.94 14.85
N LYS A 121 -12.05 19.38 13.71
CA LYS A 121 -11.14 18.68 12.79
C LYS A 121 -10.16 19.63 12.12
N ILE A 122 -10.60 20.81 11.71
CA ILE A 122 -9.72 21.81 11.11
C ILE A 122 -8.75 22.35 12.17
N LEU A 123 -9.22 22.60 13.38
CA LEU A 123 -8.44 23.11 14.50
C LEU A 123 -7.39 22.09 15.01
N LEU A 124 -7.76 20.82 15.12
CA LEU A 124 -6.83 19.76 15.51
C LEU A 124 -5.85 19.40 14.40
N THR A 125 -6.25 19.52 13.13
CA THR A 125 -5.33 19.29 11.99
C THR A 125 -4.35 20.44 11.86
N SER A 126 -4.78 21.69 12.02
CA SER A 126 -3.87 22.85 12.03
C SER A 126 -2.92 22.82 13.23
N ALA A 127 -3.41 22.45 14.43
CA ALA A 127 -2.59 22.29 15.61
C ALA A 127 -1.56 21.15 15.48
N LYS A 128 -1.95 19.99 14.93
CA LYS A 128 -1.02 18.86 14.69
C LYS A 128 -0.05 19.14 13.55
N LEU A 129 -0.45 19.89 12.53
CA LEU A 129 0.42 20.30 11.44
C LEU A 129 1.45 21.34 11.92
N LEU A 130 1.09 22.19 12.89
CA LEU A 130 2.04 23.06 13.58
C LEU A 130 2.97 22.30 14.54
N LEU A 131 2.45 21.37 15.36
CA LEU A 131 3.23 20.67 16.38
C LEU A 131 4.07 19.48 15.86
N GLY A 132 3.66 18.85 14.75
CA GLY A 132 4.25 17.60 14.25
C GLY A 132 5.15 17.75 13.01
N HIS A 133 5.14 18.90 12.33
CA HIS A 133 5.89 19.04 11.09
C HIS A 133 7.37 19.30 11.36
N ARG A 134 8.25 18.48 10.76
CA ARG A 134 9.72 18.72 10.71
C ARG A 134 10.09 20.12 10.20
N ILE A 135 9.16 20.81 9.54
CA ILE A 135 9.32 22.19 9.04
C ILE A 135 9.28 23.17 10.21
N THR A 136 8.35 23.06 11.17
CA THR A 136 8.30 23.98 12.32
C THR A 136 9.61 23.97 13.09
N ARG A 137 10.18 22.77 13.28
CA ARG A 137 11.50 22.62 13.90
C ARG A 137 12.59 23.28 13.07
N ASN A 138 12.64 23.02 11.75
CA ASN A 138 13.63 23.64 10.86
C ASN A 138 13.46 25.17 10.75
N MET A 139 12.22 25.68 10.81
CA MET A 139 11.90 27.11 10.82
C MET A 139 12.35 27.78 12.12
N ALA A 140 12.14 27.13 13.27
CA ALA A 140 12.63 27.64 14.56
C ALA A 140 14.16 27.68 14.61
N PHE A 141 14.82 26.62 14.13
CA PHE A 141 16.28 26.61 13.97
C PHE A 141 16.76 27.71 13.02
N GLY A 142 16.09 27.90 11.88
CA GLY A 142 16.38 28.98 10.94
C GLY A 142 16.21 30.38 11.55
N TYR A 143 15.14 30.57 12.33
CA TYR A 143 14.87 31.83 13.03
C TYR A 143 15.97 32.18 14.04
N ILE A 144 16.39 31.21 14.87
CA ILE A 144 17.47 31.40 15.85
C ILE A 144 18.80 31.73 15.14
N LEU A 145 19.13 31.01 14.06
CA LEU A 145 20.34 31.27 13.28
C LEU A 145 20.33 32.65 12.63
N LEU A 146 19.21 33.04 12.02
CA LEU A 146 19.05 34.36 11.42
C LEU A 146 19.21 35.47 12.46
N LEU A 147 18.62 35.30 13.65
CA LEU A 147 18.76 36.26 14.75
C LEU A 147 20.23 36.36 15.19
N HIS A 148 20.93 35.24 15.37
CA HIS A 148 22.36 35.25 15.71
C HIS A 148 23.19 35.94 14.64
N PHE A 149 22.91 35.68 13.36
CA PHE A 149 23.59 36.33 12.24
C PHE A 149 23.37 37.85 12.25
N LEU A 150 22.14 38.27 12.54
CA LEU A 150 21.77 39.68 12.61
C LEU A 150 22.50 40.37 13.77
N VAL A 151 22.53 39.77 14.95
CA VAL A 151 23.25 40.33 16.11
C VAL A 151 24.75 40.45 15.81
N VAL A 152 25.36 39.40 15.26
CA VAL A 152 26.78 39.45 14.87
C VAL A 152 27.04 40.51 13.80
N ALA A 153 26.16 40.64 12.81
CA ALA A 153 26.27 41.69 11.80
C ALA A 153 26.17 43.09 12.42
N THR A 154 25.23 43.32 13.35
CA THR A 154 25.13 44.61 14.04
C THR A 154 26.36 44.93 14.89
N LEU A 155 26.92 43.94 15.60
CA LEU A 155 28.17 44.10 16.34
C LEU A 155 29.37 44.33 15.42
N TYR A 156 29.44 43.64 14.29
CA TYR A 156 30.50 43.82 13.30
C TYR A 156 30.43 45.21 12.66
N SER A 157 29.23 45.65 12.25
CA SER A 157 29.02 47.00 11.74
C SER A 157 29.37 48.05 12.79
N PHE A 158 28.96 47.87 14.05
CA PHE A 158 29.29 48.80 15.13
C PHE A 158 30.80 48.80 15.43
N MET A 159 31.45 47.64 15.49
CA MET A 159 32.89 47.51 15.71
C MET A 159 33.71 48.09 14.55
N HIS A 160 33.29 47.88 13.29
CA HIS A 160 33.95 48.47 12.13
C HIS A 160 33.75 50.00 12.10
N VAL A 161 32.56 50.49 12.46
CA VAL A 161 32.30 51.94 12.60
C VAL A 161 33.09 52.56 13.77
N CYS A 162 33.21 51.86 14.90
CA CYS A 162 34.06 52.28 16.02
C CYS A 162 35.56 52.16 15.72
N GLY A 163 35.98 51.16 14.93
CA GLY A 163 37.36 51.00 14.48
C GLY A 163 37.78 52.13 13.54
N VAL A 164 36.89 52.57 12.66
CA VAL A 164 37.12 53.74 11.78
C VAL A 164 37.19 55.06 12.56
N THR A 165 36.49 55.17 13.70
CA THR A 165 36.48 56.41 14.50
C THR A 165 37.62 56.50 15.52
N ASN A 166 38.36 55.42 15.77
CA ASN A 166 39.50 55.43 16.70
C ASN A 166 40.85 55.77 16.01
N ASP A 167 40.84 55.95 14.69
CA ASP A 167 41.99 56.38 13.86
C ASP A 167 41.81 57.81 13.30
N SER A 168 40.90 58.63 13.85
CA SER A 168 40.75 60.07 13.53
C SER A 168 41.04 60.97 14.71
#